data_AF-A0A497HMX6-F1
#
_entry.id   AF-A0A497HMX6-F1
#
_cell.length_a   1.000
_cell.length_b   1.000
_cell.length_c   1.000
_cell.angle_alpha   90.00
_cell.angle_beta   90.00
_cell.angle_gamma   90.00
#
_symmetry.space_group_name_H-M   'P 1'
#
loop_
_entity.id
_entity.type
_entity.pdbx_description
1 polymer ?
#
loop_
_entity_poly.entity_id
_entity_poly.type
_entity_poly.pdbx_seq_one_letter_code
_entity_poly.pdbx_strand_id
1 'polypeptide(L)'
;MKPYKEIFDKIETTLRKVSTLSETEFNSRFGEFKNITYKNMQDKDIFWILVYVTFYSGMNAAVVSQKLPAIKRHLYDFEKVKNYSEKEINRILKDSDVIHHRRKIKACIENAKEFDRLLRSYGSFREYLESFGPLSEEETIERLRADLRYRFQYLGERTVNHFLTDLGLNVLKPDTVICRIFSRLGLIDNEKNIVQAIEVGKEIAKATGYPIRYIDIIFVKYGQKGEDSYFGLKDGICLKENPKCVICGVKDYCDYYASKRE
;
A
#
# COMPACT_ATOMS: atom_id res chain seq x y z
N MET A 1 24.35 11.85 8.62
CA MET A 1 22.92 11.49 8.72
C MET A 1 22.25 11.86 7.41
N LYS A 2 21.47 10.97 6.79
CA LYS A 2 20.80 11.29 5.51
C LYS A 2 19.72 12.35 5.73
N PRO A 3 19.52 13.31 4.81
CA PRO A 3 18.57 14.42 5.01
C PRO A 3 17.12 13.98 4.71
N TYR A 4 16.60 13.01 5.46
CA TYR A 4 15.32 12.35 5.18
C TYR A 4 14.13 13.32 5.07
N LYS A 5 14.02 14.26 6.02
CA LYS A 5 12.96 15.28 6.01
C LYS A 5 13.05 16.16 4.76
N GLU A 6 14.25 16.64 4.43
CA GLU A 6 14.43 17.51 3.27
C GLU A 6 14.13 16.79 1.94
N ILE A 7 14.57 15.53 1.80
CA ILE A 7 14.26 14.69 0.64
C ILE A 7 12.74 14.54 0.50
N PHE A 8 12.05 14.22 1.59
CA PHE A 8 10.59 14.07 1.58
C PHE A 8 9.89 15.38 1.21
N ASP A 9 10.23 16.49 1.86
CA ASP A 9 9.62 17.79 1.63
C ASP A 9 9.77 18.24 0.16
N LYS A 10 10.95 18.00 -0.44
CA LYS A 10 11.20 18.30 -1.86
C LYS A 10 10.38 17.41 -2.80
N ILE A 11 10.21 16.12 -2.46
CA ILE A 11 9.36 15.20 -3.22
C ILE A 11 7.89 15.63 -3.16
N GLU A 12 7.36 15.90 -1.97
CA GLU A 12 5.98 16.35 -1.78
C GLU A 12 5.74 17.69 -2.49
N THR A 13 6.66 18.65 -2.33
CA THR A 13 6.59 19.96 -3.01
C THR A 13 6.58 19.80 -4.52
N THR A 14 7.37 18.88 -5.06
CA THR A 14 7.38 18.60 -6.50
C THR A 14 6.04 18.01 -6.94
N LEU A 15 5.46 17.07 -6.19
CA LEU A 15 4.12 16.53 -6.48
C LEU A 15 3.05 17.62 -6.51
N ARG A 16 3.06 18.50 -5.51
CA ARG A 16 2.13 19.64 -5.43
C ARG A 16 2.23 20.52 -6.68
N LYS A 17 3.44 20.80 -7.16
CA LYS A 17 3.67 21.64 -8.34
C LYS A 17 3.23 21.00 -9.66
N VAL A 18 3.34 19.68 -9.80
CA VAL A 18 2.96 18.98 -11.05
C VAL A 18 1.51 18.52 -11.06
N SER A 19 0.86 18.48 -9.90
CA SER A 19 -0.56 18.15 -9.78
C SER A 19 -1.41 19.28 -10.37
N THR A 20 -2.50 18.91 -11.03
CA THR A 20 -3.52 19.86 -11.50
C THR A 20 -4.52 20.27 -10.42
N LEU A 21 -4.39 19.72 -9.20
CA LEU A 21 -5.27 20.04 -8.09
C LEU A 21 -4.97 21.43 -7.52
N SER A 22 -6.01 22.10 -7.01
CA SER A 22 -5.80 23.24 -6.12
C SER A 22 -5.10 22.81 -4.82
N GLU A 23 -4.52 23.76 -4.08
CA GLU A 23 -3.86 23.47 -2.81
C GLU A 23 -4.82 22.81 -1.79
N THR A 24 -6.06 23.30 -1.72
CA THR A 24 -7.11 22.75 -0.86
C THR A 24 -7.45 21.31 -1.24
N GLU A 25 -7.59 21.01 -2.52
CA GLU A 25 -7.87 19.65 -2.99
C GLU A 25 -6.70 18.70 -2.75
N PHE A 26 -5.47 19.14 -3.01
CA PHE A 26 -4.28 18.35 -2.71
C PHE A 26 -4.22 18.02 -1.22
N ASN A 27 -4.39 19.04 -0.37
CA ASN A 27 -4.38 18.87 1.09
C ASN A 27 -5.49 17.95 1.57
N SER A 28 -6.68 18.02 0.97
CA SER A 28 -7.78 17.11 1.28
C SER A 28 -7.45 15.67 0.88
N ARG A 29 -7.21 15.43 -0.41
CA ARG A 29 -7.05 14.07 -0.99
C ARG A 29 -5.81 13.34 -0.47
N PHE A 30 -4.65 14.02 -0.42
CA PHE A 30 -3.47 13.42 0.20
C PHE A 30 -3.55 13.42 1.74
N GLY A 31 -4.26 14.37 2.33
CA GLY A 31 -4.47 14.45 3.78
C GLY A 31 -5.27 13.30 4.36
N GLU A 32 -6.14 12.65 3.58
CA GLU A 32 -6.83 11.41 3.99
C GLU A 32 -5.86 10.36 4.53
N PHE A 33 -4.69 10.22 3.90
CA PHE A 33 -3.65 9.25 4.27
C PHE A 33 -2.92 9.59 5.58
N LYS A 34 -3.13 10.80 6.14
CA LYS A 34 -2.62 11.18 7.46
C LYS A 34 -3.47 10.63 8.60
N ASN A 35 -4.71 10.23 8.32
CA ASN A 35 -5.70 9.89 9.35
C ASN A 35 -6.09 8.41 9.34
N ILE A 36 -5.45 7.60 8.48
CA ILE A 36 -5.74 6.16 8.38
C ILE A 36 -5.31 5.47 9.67
N THR A 37 -6.27 4.81 10.33
CA THR A 37 -6.02 3.97 11.51
C THR A 37 -7.09 2.88 11.62
N TYR A 38 -6.67 1.63 11.86
CA TYR A 38 -7.57 0.51 12.11
C TYR A 38 -8.50 0.73 13.31
N LYS A 39 -8.10 1.60 14.25
CA LYS A 39 -8.87 1.94 15.46
C LYS A 39 -10.23 2.58 15.17
N ASN A 40 -10.43 3.11 13.97
CA ASN A 40 -11.69 3.72 13.56
C ASN A 40 -12.39 2.93 12.43
N MET A 41 -11.82 1.79 12.02
CA MET A 41 -12.38 0.96 10.95
C MET A 41 -13.39 -0.05 11.51
N GLN A 42 -14.37 -0.38 10.67
CA GLN A 42 -15.26 -1.51 10.87
C GLN A 42 -14.61 -2.78 10.30
N ASP A 43 -14.99 -3.96 10.81
CA ASP A 43 -14.42 -5.24 10.38
C ASP A 43 -14.58 -5.50 8.87
N LYS A 44 -15.70 -5.07 8.27
CA LYS A 44 -15.91 -5.13 6.81
C LYS A 44 -14.89 -4.30 6.01
N ASP A 45 -14.44 -3.17 6.56
CA ASP A 45 -13.47 -2.30 5.89
C ASP A 45 -12.07 -2.87 6.01
N ILE A 46 -11.73 -3.47 7.16
CA ILE A 46 -10.49 -4.23 7.34
C ILE A 46 -10.45 -5.44 6.40
N PHE A 47 -11.56 -6.20 6.32
CA PHE A 47 -11.66 -7.31 5.38
C PHE A 47 -11.52 -6.86 3.92
N TRP A 48 -12.09 -5.70 3.57
CA TRP A 48 -11.91 -5.14 2.23
C TRP A 48 -10.43 -4.86 1.90
N ILE A 49 -9.65 -4.38 2.87
CA ILE A 49 -8.19 -4.23 2.70
C ILE A 49 -7.57 -5.58 2.39
N LEU A 50 -7.86 -6.62 3.17
CA LEU A 50 -7.36 -7.97 2.95
C LEU A 50 -7.71 -8.50 1.54
N VAL A 51 -8.91 -8.21 1.06
CA VAL A 51 -9.37 -8.58 -0.29
C VAL A 51 -8.57 -7.85 -1.36
N TYR A 52 -8.49 -6.51 -1.33
CA TYR A 52 -7.82 -5.83 -2.44
C TYR A 52 -6.30 -6.08 -2.46
N VAL A 53 -5.63 -6.21 -1.30
CA VAL A 53 -4.18 -6.53 -1.29
C VAL A 53 -3.92 -7.93 -1.86
N THR A 54 -4.86 -8.87 -1.69
CA THR A 54 -4.83 -10.17 -2.38
C THR A 54 -4.80 -10.00 -3.90
N PHE A 55 -5.56 -9.06 -4.45
CA PHE A 55 -5.51 -8.75 -5.89
C PHE A 55 -4.22 -8.03 -6.30
N TYR A 56 -3.65 -7.15 -5.48
CA TYR A 56 -2.34 -6.54 -5.81
C TYR A 56 -1.18 -7.55 -5.81
N SER A 57 -1.27 -8.63 -5.03
CA SER A 57 -0.22 -9.67 -4.95
C SER A 57 0.08 -10.31 -6.31
N GLY A 58 1.22 -9.96 -6.91
CA GLY A 58 1.65 -10.47 -8.22
C GLY A 58 0.85 -9.95 -9.43
N MET A 59 0.13 -8.83 -9.32
CA MET A 59 -0.56 -8.19 -10.45
C MET A 59 -0.08 -6.76 -10.67
N ASN A 60 -0.33 -6.24 -11.88
CA ASN A 60 -0.08 -4.84 -12.17
C ASN A 60 -1.01 -3.95 -11.33
N ALA A 61 -0.42 -3.08 -10.51
CA ALA A 61 -1.18 -2.22 -9.59
C ALA A 61 -2.19 -1.32 -10.30
N ALA A 62 -1.85 -0.72 -11.44
CA ALA A 62 -2.76 0.16 -12.17
C ALA A 62 -4.00 -0.58 -12.68
N VAL A 63 -3.82 -1.80 -13.17
CA VAL A 63 -4.93 -2.67 -13.60
C VAL A 63 -5.82 -3.03 -12.41
N VAL A 64 -5.23 -3.38 -11.27
CA VAL A 64 -6.00 -3.70 -10.06
C VAL A 64 -6.78 -2.49 -9.57
N SER A 65 -6.16 -1.32 -9.48
CA SER A 65 -6.81 -0.07 -9.04
C SER A 65 -8.07 0.25 -9.86
N GLN A 66 -8.00 0.13 -11.19
CA GLN A 66 -9.14 0.36 -12.09
C GLN A 66 -10.29 -0.63 -11.87
N LYS A 67 -9.98 -1.86 -11.43
CA LYS A 67 -10.95 -2.95 -11.25
C LYS A 67 -11.48 -3.06 -9.82
N LEU A 68 -10.97 -2.26 -8.87
CA LEU A 68 -11.40 -2.27 -7.47
C LEU A 68 -12.91 -2.07 -7.29
N PRO A 69 -13.62 -1.15 -7.99
CA PRO A 69 -15.06 -1.00 -7.81
C PRO A 69 -15.84 -2.28 -8.12
N ALA A 70 -15.47 -2.99 -9.19
CA ALA A 70 -16.09 -4.26 -9.56
C ALA A 70 -15.75 -5.38 -8.56
N ILE A 71 -14.51 -5.46 -8.09
CA ILE A 71 -14.09 -6.41 -7.06
C ILE A 71 -14.87 -6.14 -5.76
N LYS A 72 -14.97 -4.88 -5.34
CA LYS A 72 -15.67 -4.46 -4.10
C LYS A 72 -17.14 -4.85 -4.13
N ARG A 73 -17.80 -4.64 -5.26
CA ARG A 73 -19.21 -5.02 -5.46
C ARG A 73 -19.49 -6.49 -5.11
N HIS A 74 -18.54 -7.39 -5.39
CA HIS A 74 -18.70 -8.83 -5.15
C HIS A 74 -18.08 -9.32 -3.85
N LEU A 75 -16.98 -8.72 -3.40
CA LEU A 75 -16.12 -9.29 -2.36
C LEU A 75 -15.94 -8.40 -1.12
N TYR A 76 -16.72 -7.33 -0.96
CA TYR A 76 -16.60 -6.43 0.19
C TYR A 76 -17.11 -7.01 1.52
N ASP A 77 -18.16 -7.83 1.47
CA ASP A 77 -18.90 -8.28 2.65
C ASP A 77 -18.51 -9.73 3.03
N PHE A 78 -17.64 -9.89 4.04
CA PHE A 78 -17.14 -11.21 4.43
C PHE A 78 -18.25 -12.16 4.91
N GLU A 79 -19.35 -11.65 5.49
CA GLU A 79 -20.46 -12.47 5.96
C GLU A 79 -21.18 -13.17 4.82
N LYS A 80 -21.26 -12.50 3.66
CA LYS A 80 -21.74 -13.10 2.41
C LYS A 80 -20.68 -13.98 1.77
N VAL A 81 -19.46 -13.45 1.63
CA VAL A 81 -18.37 -14.07 0.86
C VAL A 81 -17.95 -15.42 1.46
N LYS A 82 -17.97 -15.59 2.80
CA LYS A 82 -17.62 -16.86 3.45
C LYS A 82 -18.53 -18.03 3.04
N ASN A 83 -19.74 -17.73 2.57
CA ASN A 83 -20.75 -18.69 2.13
C ASN A 83 -20.77 -18.91 0.61
N TYR A 84 -19.88 -18.24 -0.15
CA TYR A 84 -19.85 -18.38 -1.60
C TYR A 84 -19.43 -19.77 -2.02
N SER A 85 -20.20 -20.33 -2.95
CA SER A 85 -19.94 -21.62 -3.57
C SER A 85 -19.38 -21.45 -4.99
N GLU A 86 -19.18 -22.57 -5.67
CA GLU A 86 -18.79 -22.61 -7.07
C GLU A 86 -19.72 -21.80 -7.99
N LYS A 87 -21.02 -21.75 -7.67
CA LYS A 87 -22.01 -20.95 -8.39
C LYS A 87 -21.67 -19.46 -8.35
N GLU A 88 -21.25 -18.96 -7.20
CA GLU A 88 -20.92 -17.53 -7.02
C GLU A 88 -19.59 -17.18 -7.66
N ILE A 89 -18.61 -18.08 -7.59
CA ILE A 89 -17.34 -17.92 -8.32
C ILE A 89 -17.63 -17.76 -9.82
N ASN A 90 -18.45 -18.64 -10.40
CA ASN A 90 -18.81 -18.57 -11.81
C ASN A 90 -19.65 -17.33 -12.16
N ARG A 91 -20.49 -16.83 -11.23
CA ARG A 91 -21.21 -15.57 -11.42
C ARG A 91 -20.26 -14.38 -11.45
N ILE A 92 -19.30 -14.31 -10.52
CA ILE A 92 -18.30 -13.23 -10.48
C ILE A 92 -17.45 -13.26 -11.76
N LEU A 93 -17.01 -14.45 -12.20
CA LEU A 93 -16.21 -14.60 -13.42
C LEU A 93 -16.94 -14.22 -14.72
N LYS A 94 -18.26 -14.02 -14.70
CA LYS A 94 -19.03 -13.50 -15.85
C LYS A 94 -19.08 -11.97 -15.90
N ASP A 95 -18.66 -11.29 -14.84
CA ASP A 95 -18.59 -9.84 -14.79
C ASP A 95 -17.36 -9.35 -15.57
N SER A 96 -17.58 -8.71 -16.73
CA SER A 96 -16.50 -8.20 -17.59
C SER A 96 -15.61 -7.16 -16.91
N ASP A 97 -16.11 -6.54 -15.83
CA ASP A 97 -15.38 -5.53 -15.08
C ASP A 97 -14.56 -6.11 -13.95
N VAL A 98 -14.66 -7.41 -13.64
CA VAL A 98 -13.80 -8.05 -12.63
C VAL A 98 -12.49 -8.53 -13.24
N ILE A 99 -11.49 -8.75 -12.39
CA ILE A 99 -10.30 -9.50 -12.78
C ILE A 99 -10.65 -10.98 -12.79
N HIS A 100 -10.60 -11.63 -13.96
CA HIS A 100 -10.89 -13.06 -14.17
C HIS A 100 -9.81 -13.99 -13.56
N HIS A 101 -9.53 -13.85 -12.27
CA HIS A 101 -8.52 -14.62 -11.55
C HIS A 101 -9.17 -15.53 -10.51
N ARG A 102 -9.73 -16.65 -10.99
CA ARG A 102 -10.47 -17.65 -10.22
C ARG A 102 -9.81 -18.06 -8.89
N ARG A 103 -8.49 -18.31 -8.88
CA ARG A 103 -7.76 -18.69 -7.65
C ARG A 103 -7.80 -17.61 -6.56
N LYS A 104 -7.83 -16.33 -6.94
CA LYS A 104 -7.88 -15.22 -5.97
C LYS A 104 -9.28 -14.98 -5.43
N ILE A 105 -10.30 -15.17 -6.27
CA ILE A 105 -11.70 -15.18 -5.82
C ILE A 105 -11.88 -16.29 -4.77
N LYS A 106 -11.41 -17.52 -5.08
CA LYS A 106 -11.44 -18.63 -4.12
C LYS A 106 -10.65 -18.31 -2.84
N ALA A 107 -9.48 -17.69 -2.96
CA ALA A 107 -8.72 -17.25 -1.79
C ALA A 107 -9.47 -16.22 -0.94
N CYS A 108 -10.17 -15.25 -1.54
CA CYS A 108 -10.98 -14.30 -0.80
C CYS A 108 -12.12 -14.99 -0.02
N ILE A 109 -12.70 -16.06 -0.58
CA ILE A 109 -13.71 -16.88 0.10
C ILE A 109 -13.12 -17.60 1.31
N GLU A 110 -11.96 -18.25 1.16
CA GLU A 110 -11.29 -18.91 2.29
C GLU A 110 -10.81 -17.90 3.34
N ASN A 111 -10.28 -16.75 2.91
CA ASN A 111 -9.91 -15.65 3.79
C ASN A 111 -11.13 -15.12 4.56
N ALA A 112 -12.32 -15.01 3.94
CA ALA A 112 -13.54 -14.60 4.62
C ALA A 112 -13.96 -15.58 5.72
N LYS A 113 -13.79 -16.88 5.50
CA LYS A 113 -14.05 -17.91 6.52
C LYS A 113 -13.07 -17.80 7.70
N GLU A 114 -11.78 -17.63 7.41
CA GLU A 114 -10.77 -17.47 8.47
C GLU A 114 -10.97 -16.16 9.23
N PHE A 115 -11.32 -15.08 8.54
CA PHE A 115 -11.67 -13.80 9.15
C PHE A 115 -12.85 -13.96 10.12
N ASP A 116 -13.94 -14.62 9.70
CA ASP A 116 -15.10 -14.91 10.57
C ASP A 116 -14.72 -15.73 11.82
N ARG A 117 -13.79 -16.69 11.69
CA ARG A 117 -13.30 -17.47 12.84
C ARG A 117 -12.54 -16.60 13.84
N LEU A 118 -11.72 -15.66 13.36
CA LEU A 118 -11.03 -14.70 14.22
C LEU A 118 -12.04 -13.83 14.96
N LEU A 119 -13.05 -13.29 14.27
CA LEU A 119 -14.06 -12.46 14.92
C LEU A 119 -14.82 -13.24 16.02
N ARG A 120 -15.14 -14.51 15.78
CA ARG A 120 -15.78 -15.37 16.80
C ARG A 120 -14.88 -15.63 18.02
N SER A 121 -13.57 -15.61 17.84
CA SER A 121 -12.60 -15.93 18.89
C SER A 121 -12.19 -14.70 19.70
N TYR A 122 -12.11 -13.53 19.05
CA TYR A 122 -11.59 -12.29 19.63
C TYR A 122 -12.65 -11.20 19.85
N GLY A 123 -13.83 -11.31 19.22
CA GLY A 123 -14.89 -10.29 19.21
C GLY A 123 -14.87 -9.43 17.94
N SER A 124 -13.70 -8.95 17.54
CA SER A 124 -13.47 -8.13 16.35
C SER A 124 -12.05 -8.32 15.79
N PHE A 125 -11.80 -7.86 14.56
CA PHE A 125 -10.44 -7.94 14.00
C PHE A 125 -9.50 -6.97 14.72
N ARG A 126 -10.04 -5.86 15.22
CA ARG A 126 -9.29 -4.91 16.07
C ARG A 126 -8.77 -5.59 17.33
N GLU A 127 -9.64 -6.28 18.06
CA GLU A 127 -9.26 -7.00 19.28
C GLU A 127 -8.25 -8.11 18.98
N TYR A 128 -8.40 -8.78 17.82
CA TYR A 128 -7.37 -9.71 17.33
C TYR A 128 -6.01 -9.02 17.13
N LEU A 129 -5.94 -7.85 16.48
CA LEU A 129 -4.69 -7.11 16.31
C LEU A 129 -4.09 -6.70 17.66
N GLU A 130 -4.91 -6.19 18.57
CA GLU A 130 -4.49 -5.70 19.89
C GLU A 130 -4.07 -6.83 20.84
N SER A 131 -4.53 -8.06 20.61
CA SER A 131 -4.15 -9.24 21.41
C SER A 131 -2.66 -9.60 21.34
N PHE A 132 -1.93 -9.11 20.33
CA PHE A 132 -0.49 -9.36 20.18
C PHE A 132 0.38 -8.50 21.12
N GLY A 133 -0.19 -7.46 21.72
CA GLY A 133 0.52 -6.47 22.55
C GLY A 133 0.71 -5.11 21.83
N PRO A 134 1.62 -4.25 22.33
CA PRO A 134 1.85 -2.93 21.76
C PRO A 134 2.34 -2.97 20.30
N LEU A 135 1.49 -2.55 19.36
CA LEU A 135 1.81 -2.52 17.92
C LEU A 135 2.85 -1.45 17.52
N SER A 136 3.44 -0.75 18.49
CA SER A 136 4.61 0.11 18.31
C SER A 136 5.94 -0.66 18.40
N GLU A 137 5.92 -1.89 18.91
CA GLU A 137 7.11 -2.71 19.12
C GLU A 137 7.38 -3.61 17.91
N GLU A 138 8.64 -3.69 17.47
CA GLU A 138 8.99 -4.47 16.26
C GLU A 138 8.72 -5.96 16.45
N GLU A 139 9.03 -6.52 17.62
CA GLU A 139 8.79 -7.94 17.90
C GLU A 139 7.31 -8.29 17.81
N THR A 140 6.45 -7.41 18.34
CA THR A 140 4.99 -7.55 18.24
C THR A 140 4.53 -7.53 16.78
N ILE A 141 5.06 -6.61 15.97
CA ILE A 141 4.77 -6.55 14.54
C ILE A 141 5.28 -7.81 13.80
N GLU A 142 6.43 -8.36 14.16
CA GLU A 142 6.94 -9.60 13.56
C GLU A 142 6.06 -10.81 13.87
N ARG A 143 5.61 -10.97 15.12
CA ARG A 143 4.66 -12.03 15.49
C ARG A 143 3.34 -11.88 14.73
N LEU A 144 2.82 -10.65 14.64
CA LEU A 144 1.60 -10.36 13.89
C LEU A 144 1.77 -10.67 12.39
N ARG A 145 2.89 -10.26 11.77
CA ARG A 145 3.23 -10.61 10.38
C ARG A 145 3.24 -12.12 10.19
N ALA A 146 3.86 -12.88 11.10
CA ALA A 146 3.92 -14.34 11.01
C ALA A 146 2.52 -14.97 11.05
N ASP A 147 1.68 -14.59 12.02
CA ASP A 147 0.33 -15.16 12.17
C ASP A 147 -0.58 -14.79 10.99
N LEU A 148 -0.55 -13.53 10.54
CA LEU A 148 -1.29 -13.09 9.36
C LEU A 148 -0.92 -13.87 8.08
N ARG A 149 0.39 -14.08 7.84
CA ARG A 149 0.88 -14.85 6.68
C ARG A 149 0.50 -16.33 6.76
N TYR A 150 0.42 -16.88 7.98
CA TYR A 150 0.01 -18.26 8.20
C TYR A 150 -1.50 -18.45 7.91
N ARG A 151 -2.33 -17.52 8.38
CA ARG A 151 -3.80 -17.62 8.28
C ARG A 151 -4.34 -17.32 6.89
N PHE A 152 -3.83 -16.27 6.25
CA PHE A 152 -4.47 -15.70 5.07
C PHE A 152 -3.73 -16.05 3.77
N GLN A 153 -4.49 -16.49 2.78
CA GLN A 153 -3.97 -16.79 1.45
C GLN A 153 -3.54 -15.51 0.72
N TYR A 154 -2.51 -15.63 -0.12
CA TYR A 154 -1.90 -14.55 -0.91
C TYR A 154 -1.29 -13.39 -0.11
N LEU A 155 -1.24 -13.51 1.22
CA LEU A 155 -0.61 -12.56 2.10
C LEU A 155 0.88 -12.90 2.30
N GLY A 156 1.69 -12.81 1.24
CA GLY A 156 3.14 -13.03 1.33
C GLY A 156 3.89 -11.83 1.94
N GLU A 157 5.23 -11.89 1.97
CA GLU A 157 6.09 -10.89 2.64
C GLU A 157 5.79 -9.43 2.25
N ARG A 158 5.67 -9.12 0.95
CA ARG A 158 5.31 -7.75 0.53
C ARG A 158 3.85 -7.41 0.81
N THR A 159 2.95 -8.39 0.69
CA THR A 159 1.50 -8.18 0.80
C THR A 159 1.06 -8.01 2.26
N VAL A 160 1.69 -8.69 3.22
CA VAL A 160 1.41 -8.47 4.64
C VAL A 160 1.79 -7.04 5.03
N ASN A 161 2.94 -6.55 4.58
CA ASN A 161 3.34 -5.16 4.81
C ASN A 161 2.40 -4.17 4.13
N HIS A 162 1.86 -4.48 2.94
CA HIS A 162 0.79 -3.69 2.31
C HIS A 162 -0.46 -3.60 3.19
N PHE A 163 -0.92 -4.75 3.69
CA PHE A 163 -2.08 -4.82 4.59
C PHE A 163 -1.87 -3.97 5.85
N LEU A 164 -0.73 -4.15 6.54
CA LEU A 164 -0.42 -3.40 7.76
C LEU A 164 -0.27 -1.89 7.51
N THR A 165 0.30 -1.49 6.38
CA THR A 165 0.40 -0.08 5.97
C THR A 165 -0.98 0.55 5.81
N ASP A 166 -1.89 -0.15 5.13
CA ASP A 166 -3.25 0.34 4.87
C ASP A 166 -4.17 0.27 6.10
N LEU A 167 -3.78 -0.48 7.14
CA LEU A 167 -4.37 -0.38 8.48
C LEU A 167 -3.84 0.82 9.30
N GLY A 168 -2.85 1.55 8.77
CA GLY A 168 -2.25 2.70 9.44
C GLY A 168 -1.22 2.33 10.51
N LEU A 169 -0.70 1.09 10.50
CA LEU A 169 0.42 0.74 11.38
C LEU A 169 1.71 1.40 10.88
N ASN A 170 2.69 1.53 11.79
CA ASN A 170 4.01 2.10 11.50
C ASN A 170 4.90 1.11 10.75
N VAL A 171 4.40 0.60 9.62
CA VAL A 171 5.03 -0.35 8.72
C VAL A 171 4.90 0.21 7.32
N LEU A 172 6.02 0.28 6.60
CA LEU A 172 6.01 0.72 5.20
C LEU A 172 5.70 -0.48 4.30
N LYS A 173 4.86 -0.28 3.28
CA LYS A 173 4.71 -1.23 2.19
C LYS A 173 5.96 -1.14 1.31
N PRO A 174 6.77 -2.20 1.18
CA PRO A 174 7.92 -2.19 0.29
C PRO A 174 7.45 -2.32 -1.16
N ASP A 175 6.87 -1.26 -1.71
CA ASP A 175 6.41 -1.19 -3.09
C ASP A 175 7.62 -1.14 -4.05
N THR A 176 7.48 -1.68 -5.24
CA THR A 176 8.54 -1.61 -6.26
C THR A 176 8.84 -0.17 -6.69
N VAL A 177 7.86 0.73 -6.63
CA VAL A 177 8.05 2.17 -6.85
C VAL A 177 8.93 2.76 -5.76
N ILE A 178 8.62 2.49 -4.48
CA ILE A 178 9.38 3.03 -3.35
C ILE A 178 10.79 2.45 -3.34
N CYS A 179 10.94 1.13 -3.50
CA CYS A 179 12.25 0.47 -3.53
C CYS A 179 13.13 1.04 -4.64
N ARG A 180 12.57 1.33 -5.83
CA ARG A 180 13.30 2.00 -6.92
C ARG A 180 13.74 3.41 -6.53
N ILE A 181 12.83 4.22 -5.99
CA ILE A 181 13.16 5.61 -5.60
C ILE A 181 14.26 5.60 -4.53
N PHE A 182 14.10 4.78 -3.49
CA PHE A 182 15.08 4.68 -2.42
C PHE A 182 16.44 4.18 -2.92
N SER A 183 16.47 3.18 -3.81
CA SER A 183 17.73 2.68 -4.39
C SER A 183 18.40 3.75 -5.26
N ARG A 184 17.64 4.50 -6.06
CA ARG A 184 18.18 5.60 -6.89
C ARG A 184 18.74 6.77 -6.10
N LEU A 185 18.19 7.01 -4.90
CA LEU A 185 18.64 8.03 -3.96
C LEU A 185 19.77 7.53 -3.03
N GLY A 186 20.29 6.32 -3.26
CA GLY A 186 21.30 5.72 -2.38
C GLY A 186 20.79 5.46 -0.96
N LEU A 187 19.48 5.43 -0.74
CA LEU A 187 18.89 5.22 0.59
C LEU A 187 18.93 3.76 1.02
N ILE A 188 18.86 2.84 0.05
CA ILE A 188 18.97 1.38 0.23
C ILE A 188 19.95 0.80 -0.79
N ASP A 189 20.52 -0.36 -0.48
CA ASP A 189 21.58 -0.97 -1.31
C ASP A 189 21.10 -1.33 -2.72
N ASN A 190 19.87 -1.83 -2.85
CA ASN A 190 19.26 -2.19 -4.13
C ASN A 190 17.73 -2.35 -3.99
N GLU A 191 17.02 -2.39 -5.12
CA GLU A 191 15.55 -2.48 -5.16
C GLU A 191 14.96 -3.76 -4.52
N LYS A 192 15.78 -4.79 -4.26
CA LYS A 192 15.32 -6.04 -3.62
C LYS A 192 15.42 -5.98 -2.10
N ASN A 193 16.14 -5.01 -1.52
CA ASN A 193 16.32 -4.90 -0.08
C ASN A 193 15.09 -4.26 0.60
N ILE A 194 14.05 -5.06 0.81
CA ILE A 194 12.78 -4.60 1.39
C ILE A 194 12.88 -4.24 2.87
N VAL A 195 13.81 -4.86 3.60
CA VAL A 195 14.00 -4.61 5.03
C VAL A 195 14.54 -3.19 5.23
N GLN A 196 15.62 -2.83 4.52
CA GLN A 196 16.11 -1.46 4.53
C GLN A 196 15.06 -0.46 4.01
N ALA A 197 14.24 -0.85 3.03
CA ALA A 197 13.17 0.04 2.57
C ALA A 197 12.17 0.35 3.70
N ILE A 198 11.78 -0.65 4.49
CA ILE A 198 10.89 -0.47 5.65
C ILE A 198 11.55 0.42 6.70
N GLU A 199 12.82 0.21 7.01
CA GLU A 199 13.59 1.02 7.96
C GLU A 199 13.70 2.49 7.50
N VAL A 200 14.06 2.72 6.24
CA VAL A 200 14.12 4.06 5.65
C VAL A 200 12.76 4.76 5.72
N GLY A 201 11.66 4.03 5.45
CA GLY A 201 10.31 4.58 5.62
C GLY A 201 10.01 5.05 7.04
N LYS A 202 10.41 4.27 8.05
CA LYS A 202 10.27 4.62 9.47
C LYS A 202 11.11 5.84 9.84
N GLU A 203 12.35 5.92 9.35
CA GLU A 203 13.21 7.09 9.59
C GLU A 203 12.67 8.36 8.93
N ILE A 204 12.10 8.28 7.73
CA ILE A 204 11.43 9.41 7.09
C ILE A 204 10.19 9.84 7.88
N ALA A 205 9.35 8.90 8.32
CA ALA A 205 8.19 9.20 9.16
C ALA A 205 8.59 9.87 10.47
N LYS A 206 9.63 9.36 11.14
CA LYS A 206 10.19 9.96 12.36
C LYS A 206 10.73 11.37 12.11
N ALA A 207 11.48 11.58 11.03
CA ALA A 207 12.09 12.87 10.71
C ALA A 207 11.06 13.94 10.30
N THR A 208 9.93 13.53 9.71
CA THR A 208 8.87 14.44 9.23
C THR A 208 7.74 14.64 10.24
N GLY A 209 7.54 13.68 11.16
CA GLY A 209 6.38 13.63 12.05
C GLY A 209 5.10 13.15 11.34
N TYR A 210 5.16 12.76 10.07
CA TYR A 210 4.00 12.23 9.35
C TYR A 210 3.86 10.72 9.53
N PRO A 211 2.62 10.18 9.52
CA PRO A 211 2.42 8.74 9.56
C PRO A 211 2.98 8.08 8.30
N ILE A 212 3.52 6.86 8.45
CA ILE A 212 4.10 6.11 7.32
C ILE A 212 3.14 5.97 6.14
N ARG A 213 1.83 5.88 6.38
CA ARG A 213 0.85 5.79 5.29
C ARG A 213 0.86 7.00 4.37
N TYR A 214 1.09 8.20 4.92
CA TYR A 214 1.28 9.43 4.17
C TYR A 214 2.60 9.43 3.41
N ILE A 215 3.67 8.94 4.05
CA ILE A 215 4.97 8.77 3.40
C ILE A 215 4.86 7.84 2.18
N ASP A 216 4.23 6.66 2.36
CA ASP A 216 3.99 5.67 1.30
C ASP A 216 3.28 6.29 0.10
N ILE A 217 2.13 6.95 0.31
CA ILE A 217 1.34 7.46 -0.83
C ILE A 217 2.10 8.53 -1.61
N ILE A 218 2.87 9.39 -0.93
CA ILE A 218 3.69 10.41 -1.57
C ILE A 218 4.76 9.76 -2.46
N PHE A 219 5.53 8.80 -1.95
CA PHE A 219 6.54 8.13 -2.77
C PHE A 219 5.93 7.27 -3.90
N VAL A 220 4.82 6.59 -3.64
CA VAL A 220 4.10 5.82 -4.67
C VAL A 220 3.68 6.76 -5.80
N LYS A 221 3.00 7.87 -5.50
CA LYS A 221 2.53 8.82 -6.52
C LYS A 221 3.68 9.57 -7.20
N TYR A 222 4.82 9.71 -6.54
CA TYR A 222 6.02 10.27 -7.15
C TYR A 222 6.59 9.43 -8.30
N GLY A 223 6.47 8.10 -8.24
CA GLY A 223 7.10 7.21 -9.21
C GLY A 223 6.15 6.25 -9.95
N GLN A 224 4.86 6.25 -9.62
CA GLN A 224 3.88 5.39 -10.29
C GLN A 224 3.62 5.88 -11.72
N LYS A 225 3.65 4.96 -12.68
CA LYS A 225 3.34 5.25 -14.08
C LYS A 225 1.83 5.32 -14.29
N GLY A 226 1.41 6.26 -15.14
CA GLY A 226 0.03 6.41 -15.61
C GLY A 226 -0.70 7.60 -14.97
N GLU A 227 -1.75 8.04 -15.67
CA GLU A 227 -2.61 9.12 -15.21
C GLU A 227 -3.44 8.68 -14.00
N ASP A 228 -3.57 9.60 -13.04
CA ASP A 228 -4.40 9.46 -11.86
C ASP A 228 -5.16 10.76 -11.61
N SER A 229 -6.40 10.82 -12.10
CA SER A 229 -7.28 11.98 -11.99
C SER A 229 -7.68 12.29 -10.55
N TYR A 230 -7.69 11.29 -9.66
CA TYR A 230 -7.96 11.51 -8.25
C TYR A 230 -6.80 12.28 -7.59
N PHE A 231 -5.55 12.10 -8.00
CA PHE A 231 -4.44 12.93 -7.50
C PHE A 231 -4.06 14.10 -8.42
N GLY A 232 -4.80 14.29 -9.52
CA GLY A 232 -4.51 15.31 -10.54
C GLY A 232 -3.14 15.12 -11.19
N LEU A 233 -2.66 13.89 -11.32
CA LEU A 233 -1.34 13.58 -11.86
C LEU A 233 -1.48 13.01 -13.26
N LYS A 234 -0.83 13.64 -14.25
CA LYS A 234 -0.81 13.10 -15.63
C LYS A 234 0.00 11.82 -15.75
N ASP A 235 1.08 11.71 -14.98
CA ASP A 235 1.98 10.55 -14.90
C ASP A 235 3.04 10.78 -13.81
N GLY A 236 3.75 9.75 -13.36
CA GLY A 236 4.80 9.85 -12.35
C GLY A 236 6.07 10.56 -12.82
N ILE A 237 6.96 10.86 -11.88
CA ILE A 237 8.24 11.57 -12.09
C ILE A 237 9.40 10.58 -12.09
N CYS A 238 9.57 9.82 -11.01
CA CYS A 238 10.65 8.82 -10.89
C CYS A 238 10.24 7.47 -11.50
N LEU A 239 9.91 7.50 -12.80
CA LEU A 239 9.47 6.33 -13.56
C LEU A 239 10.58 5.29 -13.73
N LYS A 240 10.20 4.01 -13.90
CA LYS A 240 11.16 2.93 -14.17
C LYS A 240 11.97 3.23 -15.43
N GLU A 241 11.27 3.54 -16.51
CA GLU A 241 11.82 3.96 -17.79
C GLU A 241 11.56 5.45 -17.99
N ASN A 242 12.52 6.16 -18.60
CA ASN A 242 12.42 7.58 -18.92
C ASN A 242 11.97 8.47 -17.73
N PRO A 243 12.67 8.41 -16.56
CA PRO A 243 12.34 9.27 -15.43
C PRO A 243 12.48 10.75 -15.81
N LYS A 244 11.58 11.59 -15.29
CA LYS A 244 11.52 13.03 -15.55
C LYS A 244 12.50 13.80 -14.66
N CYS A 245 13.79 13.43 -14.71
CA CYS A 245 14.83 13.96 -13.82
C CYS A 245 14.98 15.49 -13.87
N VAL A 246 14.64 16.13 -14.99
CA VAL A 246 14.70 17.60 -15.15
C VAL A 246 13.82 18.32 -14.12
N ILE A 247 12.63 17.78 -13.85
CA ILE A 247 11.64 18.34 -12.92
C ILE A 247 11.68 17.66 -11.54
N CYS A 248 12.59 16.70 -11.32
CA CYS A 248 12.72 15.99 -10.06
C CYS A 248 13.34 16.91 -8.99
N GLY A 249 12.57 17.26 -7.94
CA GLY A 249 13.03 18.14 -6.87
C GLY A 249 14.13 17.57 -5.97
N VAL A 250 14.46 16.28 -6.09
CA VAL A 250 15.53 15.61 -5.35
C VAL A 250 16.66 15.11 -6.25
N LYS A 251 16.78 15.64 -7.48
CA LYS A 251 17.82 15.22 -8.43
C LYS A 251 19.25 15.39 -7.88
N ASP A 252 19.47 16.39 -7.03
CA ASP A 252 20.79 16.67 -6.42
C ASP A 252 21.16 15.69 -5.29
N TYR A 253 20.21 14.85 -4.85
CA TYR A 253 20.41 13.77 -3.88
C TYR A 253 20.43 12.38 -4.55
N CYS A 254 20.41 12.32 -5.88
CA CYS A 254 20.09 11.10 -6.63
C CYS A 254 21.34 10.51 -7.29
N ASP A 255 21.88 9.43 -6.72
CA ASP A 255 23.00 8.67 -7.26
C ASP A 255 22.75 8.22 -8.71
N TYR A 256 21.53 7.79 -9.03
CA TYR A 256 21.16 7.42 -10.41
C TYR A 256 21.24 8.59 -11.39
N TYR A 257 20.94 9.82 -10.94
CA TYR A 257 21.01 10.99 -11.80
C TYR A 257 22.46 11.47 -11.97
N ALA A 258 23.24 11.45 -10.89
CA ALA A 258 24.67 11.75 -10.92
C ALA A 258 25.39 10.83 -11.91
N SER A 259 25.14 9.52 -11.85
CA SER A 259 25.75 8.52 -12.73
C SER A 259 25.30 8.58 -14.20
N LYS A 260 24.37 9.48 -14.57
CA LYS A 260 23.90 9.69 -15.95
C LYS A 260 24.45 10.98 -16.56
N ARG A 261 25.14 11.80 -15.77
CA ARG A 261 25.82 13.03 -16.22
C ARG A 261 27.31 12.79 -16.55
N GLU A 262 27.87 11.70 -16.02
CA GLU A 262 29.18 11.15 -16.40
C GLU A 262 29.08 10.37 -17.71
#